data_AF-A0A6G9H719-F1
#
_entry.id   AF-A0A6G9H719-F1
#
_cell.length_a   1.000
_cell.length_b   1.000
_cell.length_c   1.000
_cell.angle_alpha   90.00
_cell.angle_beta   90.00
_cell.angle_gamma   90.00
#
_symmetry.space_group_name_H-M   'P 1'
#
loop_
_entity.id
_entity.type
_entity.pdbx_description
1 polymer ?
#
loop_
_entity_poly.entity_id
_entity_poly.type
_entity_poly.pdbx_seq_one_letter_code
_entity_poly.pdbx_strand_id
1 'polypeptide(L)'
;MGESSVREIVHDCLAVRVRLIGRAVTSLYDGALDRHGVTIAQVNLLAALGAAGPCPPSKLGDVLQLERSTVSRNLKLLLHHGWVEIVSSDAKGIREIELTPAGRAKIESVMPEWRQAQREAARILGATGVTALQGIASGMGYPPGA
;
A
#
# COMPACT_ATOMS: atom_id res chain seq x y z
N MET A 1 -40.00 -11.01 -7.98
CA MET A 1 -39.23 -9.76 -8.19
C MET A 1 -37.87 -9.75 -7.47
N GLY A 2 -37.71 -10.32 -6.26
CA GLY A 2 -36.42 -10.30 -5.53
C GLY A 2 -35.28 -11.14 -6.14
N GLU A 3 -35.59 -12.16 -6.95
CA GLU A 3 -34.58 -13.03 -7.59
C GLU A 3 -33.74 -12.29 -8.66
N SER A 4 -34.29 -11.21 -9.24
CA SER A 4 -33.62 -10.39 -10.25
C SER A 4 -32.51 -9.52 -9.65
N SER A 5 -32.80 -8.80 -8.56
CA SER A 5 -31.82 -7.90 -7.93
C SER A 5 -30.69 -8.68 -7.26
N VAL A 6 -30.98 -9.84 -6.67
CA VAL A 6 -29.94 -10.73 -6.11
C VAL A 6 -28.99 -11.20 -7.22
N ARG A 7 -29.53 -11.62 -8.37
CA ARG A 7 -28.73 -12.06 -9.52
C ARG A 7 -27.87 -10.92 -10.06
N GLU A 8 -28.44 -9.73 -10.23
CA GLU A 8 -27.70 -8.54 -10.66
C GLU A 8 -26.53 -8.22 -9.73
N ILE A 9 -26.73 -8.25 -8.40
CA ILE A 9 -25.64 -8.03 -7.44
C ILE A 9 -24.55 -9.09 -7.59
N VAL A 10 -24.91 -10.36 -7.74
CA VAL A 10 -23.94 -11.47 -7.89
C VAL A 10 -23.11 -11.33 -9.16
N HIS A 11 -23.70 -10.87 -10.27
CA HIS A 11 -23.02 -10.76 -11.56
C HIS A 11 -22.32 -9.42 -11.78
N ASP A 12 -22.83 -8.32 -11.26
CA ASP A 12 -22.41 -6.98 -11.69
C ASP A 12 -21.84 -6.10 -10.57
N CYS A 13 -21.84 -6.56 -9.31
CA CYS A 13 -21.32 -5.77 -8.20
C CYS A 13 -19.80 -5.53 -8.28
N LEU A 14 -19.42 -4.36 -8.80
CA LEU A 14 -18.03 -3.92 -8.90
C LEU A 14 -17.31 -3.93 -7.54
N ALA A 15 -17.99 -3.55 -6.46
CA ALA A 15 -17.39 -3.53 -5.12
C ALA A 15 -16.94 -4.93 -4.66
N VAL A 16 -17.69 -5.99 -4.98
CA VAL A 16 -17.29 -7.38 -4.68
C VAL A 16 -16.08 -7.77 -5.53
N ARG A 17 -16.09 -7.43 -6.83
CA ARG A 17 -15.01 -7.74 -7.77
C ARG A 17 -13.69 -7.08 -7.36
N VAL A 18 -13.73 -5.78 -7.07
CA VAL A 18 -12.57 -5.00 -6.60
C VAL A 18 -12.04 -5.56 -5.28
N ARG A 19 -12.90 -5.89 -4.32
CA ARG A 19 -12.47 -6.49 -3.04
C ARG A 19 -11.89 -7.89 -3.20
N LEU A 20 -12.41 -8.70 -4.12
CA LEU A 20 -11.88 -10.03 -4.40
C LEU A 20 -10.48 -9.92 -5.02
N ILE A 21 -10.34 -9.12 -6.07
CA ILE A 21 -9.06 -8.88 -6.76
C ILE A 21 -8.06 -8.26 -5.79
N GLY A 22 -8.45 -7.22 -5.06
CA GLY A 22 -7.60 -6.56 -4.08
C GLY A 22 -7.08 -7.52 -3.03
N ARG A 23 -7.93 -8.35 -2.43
CA ARG A 23 -7.50 -9.38 -1.46
C ARG A 23 -6.56 -10.41 -2.08
N ALA A 24 -6.86 -10.91 -3.27
CA ALA A 24 -6.01 -11.89 -3.95
C ALA A 24 -4.62 -11.30 -4.24
N VAL A 25 -4.56 -10.09 -4.80
CA VAL A 25 -3.32 -9.39 -5.11
C VAL A 25 -2.53 -9.11 -3.83
N THR A 26 -3.15 -8.51 -2.81
CA THR A 26 -2.49 -8.24 -1.51
C THR A 26 -1.92 -9.51 -0.87
N SER A 27 -2.66 -10.62 -0.91
CA SER A 27 -2.21 -11.89 -0.32
C SER A 27 -0.96 -12.46 -1.01
N LEU A 28 -0.77 -12.21 -2.30
CA LEU A 28 0.45 -12.62 -3.02
C LEU A 28 1.68 -11.89 -2.49
N TYR A 29 1.55 -10.58 -2.28
CA TYR A 29 2.66 -9.80 -1.71
C TYR A 29 2.88 -10.19 -0.25
N ASP A 30 1.84 -10.22 0.58
CA ASP A 30 1.99 -10.58 2.00
C ASP A 30 2.59 -11.98 2.17
N GLY A 31 2.15 -12.97 1.37
CA GLY A 31 2.74 -14.31 1.39
C GLY A 31 4.21 -14.34 0.94
N ALA A 32 4.58 -13.55 -0.06
CA ALA A 32 5.97 -13.44 -0.50
C ALA A 32 6.88 -12.72 0.53
N LEU A 33 6.31 -11.79 1.29
CA LEU A 33 7.00 -10.95 2.26
C LEU A 33 7.01 -11.53 3.68
N ASP A 34 6.22 -12.57 3.95
CA ASP A 34 6.06 -13.17 5.28
C ASP A 34 7.40 -13.55 5.93
N ARG A 35 8.30 -14.19 5.16
CA ARG A 35 9.65 -14.57 5.61
C ARG A 35 10.52 -13.39 6.05
N HIS A 36 10.17 -12.17 5.60
CA HIS A 36 10.86 -10.93 5.93
C HIS A 36 10.22 -10.20 7.11
N GLY A 37 9.13 -10.73 7.67
CA GLY A 37 8.42 -10.14 8.80
C GLY A 37 7.77 -8.81 8.47
N VAL A 38 7.39 -8.58 7.20
CA VAL A 38 6.74 -7.34 6.75
C VAL A 38 5.53 -7.62 5.87
N THR A 39 4.55 -6.71 5.89
CA THR A 39 3.40 -6.72 4.98
C THR A 39 3.62 -5.78 3.79
N ILE A 40 2.84 -5.95 2.73
CA ILE A 40 2.86 -5.03 1.58
C ILE A 40 2.44 -3.62 1.98
N ALA A 41 1.53 -3.47 2.95
CA ALA A 41 1.14 -2.16 3.47
C ALA A 41 2.32 -1.43 4.13
N GLN A 42 3.14 -2.16 4.89
CA GLN A 42 4.36 -1.62 5.52
C GLN A 42 5.41 -1.26 4.46
N VAL A 43 5.63 -2.13 3.47
CA VAL A 43 6.56 -1.85 2.36
C VAL A 43 6.13 -0.61 1.58
N ASN A 44 4.83 -0.47 1.27
CA ASN A 44 4.30 0.70 0.57
C ASN A 44 4.45 1.99 1.38
N LEU A 45 4.28 1.94 2.71
CA LEU A 45 4.54 3.09 3.58
C LEU A 45 6.02 3.49 3.60
N LEU A 46 6.93 2.51 3.69
CA LEU A 46 8.37 2.77 3.63
C LEU A 46 8.76 3.39 2.28
N ALA A 47 8.24 2.85 1.18
CA ALA A 47 8.49 3.36 -0.18
C ALA A 47 7.92 4.77 -0.38
N ALA A 48 6.68 5.01 0.07
CA ALA A 48 6.06 6.34 0.02
C ALA A 48 6.86 7.38 0.82
N LEU A 49 7.35 7.00 2.00
CA LEU A 49 8.19 7.87 2.82
C LEU A 49 9.56 8.13 2.19
N GLY A 50 10.16 7.11 1.57
CA GLY A 50 11.41 7.24 0.82
C GLY A 50 11.29 8.18 -0.38
N ALA A 51 10.12 8.22 -1.03
CA ALA A 51 9.85 9.14 -2.13
C ALA A 51 9.48 10.56 -1.67
N ALA A 52 8.70 10.68 -0.59
CA ALA A 52 8.20 11.97 -0.11
C ALA A 52 9.19 12.77 0.75
N GLY A 53 10.21 12.10 1.32
CA GLY A 53 11.08 12.68 2.34
C GLY A 53 10.37 12.87 3.69
N PRO A 54 10.99 13.62 4.64
CA PRO A 54 10.37 13.97 5.91
C PRO A 54 8.97 14.54 5.73
N CYS A 55 7.96 13.92 6.34
CA CYS A 55 6.59 14.39 6.22
C CYS A 55 5.70 13.98 7.39
N PRO A 56 4.56 14.66 7.60
CA PRO A 56 3.60 14.25 8.62
C PRO A 56 2.89 12.95 8.22
N PRO A 57 2.52 12.09 9.19
CA PRO A 57 1.76 10.86 8.94
C PRO A 57 0.47 11.04 8.11
N SER A 58 -0.20 12.18 8.23
CA SER A 58 -1.41 12.47 7.44
C SER A 58 -1.12 12.46 5.94
N LYS A 59 0.03 12.98 5.52
CA LYS A 59 0.44 13.00 4.10
C LYS A 59 0.55 11.58 3.56
N LEU A 60 1.06 10.61 4.34
CA LEU A 60 1.10 9.21 3.92
C LEU A 60 -0.30 8.60 3.77
N GLY A 61 -1.25 9.00 4.62
CA GLY A 61 -2.65 8.60 4.50
C GLY A 61 -3.28 9.10 3.20
N ASP A 62 -3.03 10.37 2.87
CA ASP A 62 -3.53 10.98 1.63
C ASP A 62 -2.92 10.30 0.39
N VAL A 63 -1.60 10.05 0.43
CA VAL A 63 -0.85 9.38 -0.65
C VAL A 63 -1.35 7.96 -0.91
N LEU A 64 -1.53 7.16 0.14
CA LEU A 64 -1.88 5.76 0.02
C LEU A 64 -3.40 5.51 0.09
N GLN A 65 -4.20 6.58 0.17
CA GLN A 65 -5.65 6.50 0.39
C GLN A 65 -5.99 5.61 1.59
N LEU A 66 -5.23 5.75 2.68
CA LEU A 66 -5.37 4.97 3.90
C LEU A 66 -6.03 5.77 5.01
N GLU A 67 -6.96 5.12 5.70
CA GLU A 67 -7.53 5.63 6.95
C GLU A 67 -6.45 5.95 7.98
N ARG A 68 -6.65 7.04 8.74
CA ARG A 68 -5.69 7.54 9.75
C ARG A 68 -5.29 6.46 10.76
N SER A 69 -6.23 5.61 11.16
CA SER A 69 -5.99 4.52 12.13
C SER A 69 -5.06 3.45 11.56
N THR A 70 -5.19 3.14 10.25
CA THR A 70 -4.33 2.20 9.54
C THR A 70 -2.91 2.73 9.43
N VAL A 71 -2.75 4.01 9.06
CA VAL A 71 -1.43 4.66 9.01
C VAL A 71 -0.78 4.66 10.39
N SER A 72 -1.50 5.10 11.41
CA SER A 72 -0.98 5.20 12.79
C SER A 72 -0.52 3.85 13.34
N ARG A 73 -1.29 2.78 13.10
CA ARG A 73 -0.94 1.43 13.54
C ARG A 73 0.33 0.93 12.85
N ASN A 74 0.44 1.11 11.53
CA ASN A 74 1.63 0.70 10.79
C ASN A 74 2.85 1.50 11.23
N LEU A 75 2.75 2.83 11.32
CA LEU A 75 3.86 3.68 11.75
C LEU A 75 4.38 3.32 13.15
N LYS A 76 3.50 2.95 14.09
CA LYS A 76 3.93 2.47 15.41
C LYS A 76 4.83 1.23 15.29
N LEU A 77 4.51 0.29 14.42
CA LEU A 77 5.33 -0.90 14.17
C LEU A 77 6.65 -0.53 13.48
N LEU A 78 6.61 0.33 12.46
CA LEU A 78 7.81 0.75 11.73
C LEU A 78 8.79 1.52 12.63
N LEU A 79 8.27 2.37 13.53
CA LEU A 79 9.05 3.06 14.56
C LEU A 79 9.69 2.07 15.55
N HIS A 80 8.93 1.06 15.99
CA HIS A 80 9.43 0.03 16.89
C HIS A 80 10.58 -0.77 16.27
N HIS A 81 10.50 -1.07 14.97
CA HIS A 81 11.58 -1.74 14.24
C HIS A 81 12.76 -0.82 13.86
N GLY A 82 12.66 0.49 14.10
CA GLY A 82 13.68 1.46 13.72
C GLY A 82 13.80 1.70 12.21
N TRP A 83 12.77 1.34 11.42
CA TRP A 83 12.76 1.56 9.97
C TRP A 83 12.32 2.98 9.60
N VAL A 84 11.62 3.65 10.51
CA VAL A 84 11.30 5.08 10.42
C VAL A 84 11.63 5.74 11.75
N GLU A 85 11.84 7.04 11.74
CA GLU A 85 12.09 7.84 12.95
C GLU A 85 11.31 9.15 12.92
N ILE A 86 11.13 9.78 14.09
CA ILE A 86 10.52 11.11 14.21
C ILE A 86 11.66 12.13 14.17
N VAL A 87 11.66 12.99 13.16
CA VAL A 87 12.77 13.95 12.93
C VAL A 87 12.44 15.36 13.37
N SER A 88 11.17 15.73 13.45
CA SER A 88 10.74 17.05 13.89
C SER A 88 9.35 17.01 14.53
N SER A 89 9.02 18.08 15.25
CA SER A 89 7.66 18.39 15.66
C SER A 89 7.46 19.89 15.53
N ASP A 90 6.40 20.32 14.84
CA ASP A 90 6.05 21.73 14.76
C ASP A 90 5.47 22.27 16.08
N ALA A 91 5.23 23.58 16.14
CA ALA A 91 4.64 24.25 17.31
C ALA A 91 3.22 23.75 17.67
N LYS A 92 2.56 23.03 16.76
CA LYS A 92 1.23 22.42 16.96
C LYS A 92 1.32 20.95 17.37
N GLY A 93 2.52 20.41 17.54
CA GLY A 93 2.75 19.00 17.90
C GLY A 93 2.63 18.04 16.72
N ILE A 94 2.60 18.54 15.47
CA ILE A 94 2.59 17.70 14.27
C ILE A 94 4.00 17.18 14.07
N ARG A 95 4.15 15.87 14.22
CA ARG A 95 5.41 15.17 14.05
C ARG A 95 5.67 14.87 12.59
N GLU A 96 6.88 15.15 12.13
CA GLU A 96 7.37 14.62 10.86
C GLU A 96 8.14 13.33 11.10
N ILE A 97 7.94 12.38 10.21
CA ILE A 97 8.63 11.11 10.18
C ILE A 97 9.51 11.02 8.95
N GLU A 98 10.60 10.28 9.06
CA GLU A 98 11.53 10.02 7.95
C GLU A 98 11.91 8.54 7.90
N LEU A 99 12.23 8.08 6.69
CA LEU A 99 12.78 6.75 6.44
C LEU A 99 14.24 6.69 6.90
N THR A 100 14.57 5.76 7.79
CA THR A 100 15.95 5.58 8.29
C THR A 100 16.82 4.80 7.29
N PRO A 101 18.16 4.78 7.45
CA PRO A 101 19.02 3.87 6.70
C PRO A 101 18.62 2.39 6.86
N ALA A 102 18.18 1.98 8.06
CA ALA A 102 17.69 0.61 8.29
C ALA A 102 16.38 0.33 7.54
N GLY A 103 15.48 1.32 7.43
CA GLY A 103 14.28 1.22 6.61
C GLY A 103 14.58 1.10 5.12
N ARG A 104 15.54 1.88 4.60
CA ARG A 104 16.04 1.73 3.22
C ARG A 104 16.62 0.33 2.97
N ALA A 105 17.48 -0.14 3.86
CA ALA A 105 18.03 -1.50 3.77
C ALA A 105 16.94 -2.57 3.84
N LYS A 106 15.88 -2.35 4.63
CA LYS A 106 14.74 -3.27 4.69
C LYS A 106 13.97 -3.34 3.36
N ILE A 107 13.73 -2.21 2.68
CA ILE A 107 13.13 -2.23 1.34
C ILE A 107 13.99 -3.07 0.39
N GLU A 108 15.29 -2.80 0.32
CA GLU A 108 16.20 -3.53 -0.58
C GLU A 108 16.20 -5.04 -0.29
N SER A 109 16.13 -5.42 0.99
CA SER A 109 16.12 -6.83 1.40
C SER A 109 14.92 -7.63 0.88
N VAL A 110 13.78 -6.96 0.60
CA VAL A 110 12.55 -7.64 0.15
C VAL A 110 12.31 -7.54 -1.35
N MET A 111 13.14 -6.79 -2.08
CA MET A 111 12.95 -6.54 -3.51
C MET A 111 12.88 -7.81 -4.37
N PRO A 112 13.69 -8.88 -4.14
CA PRO A 112 13.58 -10.10 -4.92
C PRO A 112 12.18 -10.75 -4.84
N GLU A 113 11.64 -10.90 -3.63
CA GLU A 113 10.33 -11.51 -3.36
C GLU A 113 9.20 -10.59 -3.81
N TRP A 114 9.34 -9.28 -3.57
CA TRP A 114 8.39 -8.30 -4.05
C TRP A 114 8.28 -8.34 -5.58
N ARG A 115 9.41 -8.43 -6.30
CA ARG A 115 9.41 -8.54 -7.77
C ARG A 115 8.77 -9.85 -8.23
N GLN A 116 8.92 -10.93 -7.46
CA GLN A 116 8.24 -12.20 -7.75
C GLN A 116 6.72 -12.05 -7.60
N ALA A 117 6.25 -11.50 -6.49
CA ALA A 117 4.84 -11.21 -6.27
C ALA A 117 4.28 -10.25 -7.33
N GLN A 118 5.05 -9.23 -7.73
CA GLN A 118 4.68 -8.30 -8.81
C GLN A 118 4.44 -9.01 -10.14
N ARG A 119 5.30 -9.97 -10.52
CA ARG A 119 5.12 -10.76 -11.74
C ARG A 119 3.89 -11.65 -11.67
N GLU A 120 3.65 -12.27 -10.52
CA GLU A 120 2.50 -13.15 -10.32
C GLU A 120 1.16 -12.38 -10.31
N ALA A 121 1.13 -11.23 -9.64
CA ALA A 121 -0.01 -10.32 -9.68
C ALA A 121 -0.30 -9.85 -11.11
N ALA A 122 0.75 -9.45 -11.86
CA ALA A 122 0.60 -9.08 -13.27
C ALA A 122 0.08 -10.24 -14.14
N ARG A 123 0.48 -11.48 -13.86
CA ARG A 123 0.00 -12.67 -14.56
C ARG A 123 -1.50 -12.91 -14.31
N ILE A 124 -1.96 -12.73 -13.07
CA ILE A 124 -3.38 -12.89 -12.70
C ILE A 124 -4.25 -11.79 -13.33
N LEU A 125 -3.76 -10.56 -13.34
CA LEU A 125 -4.47 -9.41 -13.91
C LEU A 125 -4.47 -9.41 -15.45
N GLY A 126 -3.44 -10.00 -16.06
CA GLY A 126 -3.17 -9.90 -17.48
C GLY A 126 -2.77 -8.47 -17.90
N ALA A 127 -2.25 -8.33 -19.12
CA ALA A 127 -1.77 -7.04 -19.62
C ALA A 127 -2.86 -5.95 -19.59
N THR A 128 -4.07 -6.27 -20.05
CA THR A 128 -5.21 -5.35 -20.03
C THR A 128 -5.58 -4.92 -18.60
N GLY A 129 -5.61 -5.86 -17.65
CA GLY A 129 -5.93 -5.54 -16.25
C GLY A 129 -4.86 -4.65 -15.61
N VAL A 130 -3.58 -4.91 -15.88
CA VAL A 130 -2.48 -4.07 -15.41
C VAL A 130 -2.59 -2.66 -15.95
N THR A 131 -2.78 -2.50 -17.27
CA THR A 131 -2.94 -1.18 -17.91
C THR A 131 -4.17 -0.44 -17.38
N ALA A 132 -5.30 -1.14 -17.24
CA ALA A 132 -6.53 -0.55 -16.71
C ALA A 132 -6.35 -0.08 -15.26
N LEU A 133 -5.72 -0.89 -14.40
CA LEU A 133 -5.47 -0.52 -13.00
C LEU A 133 -4.54 0.69 -12.89
N GLN A 134 -3.47 0.73 -13.69
CA GLN A 134 -2.57 1.87 -13.73
C GLN A 134 -3.31 3.14 -14.15
N GLY A 135 -4.08 3.08 -15.25
CA GLY A 135 -4.85 4.23 -15.73
C GLY A 135 -5.91 4.71 -14.72
N ILE A 136 -6.66 3.79 -14.10
CA ILE A 136 -7.66 4.11 -13.08
C ILE A 136 -7.00 4.72 -11.84
N ALA A 137 -5.89 4.13 -11.35
CA ALA A 137 -5.16 4.65 -10.19
C ALA A 137 -4.58 6.04 -10.46
N SER A 138 -4.06 6.29 -11.66
CA SER A 138 -3.60 7.62 -12.06
C SER A 138 -4.72 8.64 -12.12
N GLY A 139 -5.90 8.26 -12.61
CA GLY A 139 -7.10 9.11 -12.53
C GLY A 139 -7.56 9.41 -11.10
N MET A 140 -7.19 8.59 -10.12
CA MET A 140 -7.43 8.80 -8.69
C MET A 140 -6.30 9.53 -7.96
N GLY A 141 -5.26 9.99 -8.68
CA GLY A 141 -4.14 10.75 -8.12
C GLY A 141 -2.99 9.90 -7.59
N TYR A 142 -2.86 8.64 -8.03
CA TYR A 142 -1.73 7.76 -7.69
C TYR A 142 -0.82 7.46 -8.90
N PRO A 143 0.52 7.54 -8.77
CA PRO A 143 1.27 7.88 -7.57
C PRO A 143 1.13 9.38 -7.24
N PRO A 144 1.24 9.76 -5.96
CA PRO A 144 1.12 11.17 -5.56
C PRO A 144 2.21 12.02 -6.20
N GLY A 145 1.82 13.11 -6.87
CA GLY A 145 2.76 14.09 -7.43
C GLY A 145 3.47 13.66 -8.72
N ALA A 146 2.93 12.67 -9.45
CA ALA A 146 3.23 12.48 -10.87
C ALA A 146 2.39 13.41 -11.76
#